data_AF-B3DTZ4-F1
#
_entry.id   AF-B3DTZ4-F1
#
_cell.length_a   1.000
_cell.length_b   1.000
_cell.length_c   1.000
_cell.angle_alpha   90.00
_cell.angle_beta   90.00
_cell.angle_gamma   90.00
#
_symmetry.space_group_name_H-M   'P 1'
#
loop_
_entity.id
_entity.type
_entity.pdbx_description
1 polymer ?
#
loop_
_entity_poly.entity_id
_entity_poly.type
_entity_poly.pdbx_seq_one_letter_code
_entity_poly.pdbx_strand_id
1 'polypeptide(L)'
;MSIDITQQALNALADAGLGNDSPAEAYVIGYTQGHDDALALAIQLERSINRRPFMPDEAERLAMRLHEQVGDCPIAHESGKAMDDSEREWWVNLAASAWTLIDGTEETE
;
A
#
# COMPACT_ATOMS: atom_id res chain seq x y z
N MET A 1 0.73 19.52 18.23
CA MET A 1 -0.18 18.89 19.20
C MET A 1 -1.56 18.92 18.57
N SER A 2 -2.11 17.78 18.13
CA SER A 2 -3.45 17.73 17.53
C SER A 2 -4.48 17.64 18.64
N ILE A 3 -5.55 18.42 18.55
CA ILE A 3 -6.68 18.33 19.47
C ILE A 3 -7.50 17.10 19.05
N ASP A 4 -7.73 16.20 20.00
CA ASP A 4 -8.67 15.09 19.82
C ASP A 4 -10.10 15.64 19.96
N ILE A 5 -10.68 16.00 18.82
CA ILE A 5 -12.02 16.58 18.72
C ILE A 5 -13.11 15.60 19.15
N THR A 6 -12.88 14.29 19.01
CA THR A 6 -13.79 13.25 19.49
C THR A 6 -13.78 13.26 21.02
N GLN A 7 -12.60 13.24 21.63
CA GLN A 7 -12.49 13.29 23.09
C GLN A 7 -13.04 14.60 23.68
N GLN A 8 -12.87 15.73 22.99
CA GLN A 8 -13.47 16.99 23.39
C GLN A 8 -15.01 16.95 23.36
N ALA A 9 -15.60 16.34 22.33
CA ALA A 9 -17.05 16.17 22.23
C ALA A 9 -17.60 15.23 23.32
N LEU A 10 -16.90 14.12 23.60
CA LEU A 10 -17.28 13.18 24.66
C LEU A 10 -17.23 13.84 26.05
N ASN A 11 -16.19 14.64 26.32
CA ASN A 11 -16.09 15.39 27.57
C ASN A 11 -17.24 16.40 27.72
N ALA A 12 -17.60 17.12 26.65
CA ALA A 12 -18.72 18.07 26.68
C ALA A 12 -20.07 17.36 26.89
N LEU A 13 -20.25 16.16 26.34
CA LEU A 13 -21.44 15.33 26.57
C LEU A 13 -21.53 14.86 28.03
N ALA A 14 -20.40 14.45 28.61
CA ALA A 14 -20.32 14.09 30.02
C ALA A 14 -20.68 15.28 30.94
N ASP A 15 -20.13 16.47 30.65
CA ASP A 15 -20.45 17.71 31.40
C ASP A 15 -21.93 18.10 31.29
N ALA A 16 -22.59 17.76 30.18
CA ALA A 16 -24.02 17.98 29.96
C ALA A 16 -24.93 16.92 30.62
N GLY A 17 -24.37 15.94 31.33
CA GLY A 17 -25.12 14.83 31.92
C GLY A 17 -25.60 13.79 30.91
N LEU A 18 -25.02 13.78 29.70
CA LEU A 18 -25.28 12.85 28.61
C LEU A 18 -24.08 11.89 28.39
N GLY A 19 -23.24 11.67 29.40
CA GLY A 19 -22.10 10.77 29.31
C GLY A 19 -22.44 9.31 29.60
N ASN A 20 -21.55 8.42 29.17
CA ASN A 20 -21.55 6.95 29.27
C ASN A 20 -22.87 6.28 28.88
N ASP A 21 -22.83 5.59 27.74
CA ASP A 21 -23.93 4.79 27.17
C ASP A 21 -25.15 5.60 26.74
N SER A 22 -24.99 6.92 26.52
CA SER A 22 -26.05 7.73 25.96
C SER A 22 -26.15 7.56 24.43
N PRO A 23 -27.35 7.73 23.84
CA PRO A 23 -27.50 7.76 22.39
C PRO A 23 -26.65 8.85 21.71
N ALA A 24 -26.34 9.94 22.41
CA ALA A 24 -25.54 11.04 21.88
C ALA A 24 -24.06 10.67 21.76
N GLU A 25 -23.52 9.96 22.76
CA GLU A 25 -22.16 9.42 22.73
C GLU A 25 -22.01 8.36 21.63
N ALA A 26 -22.97 7.43 21.53
CA ALA A 26 -23.00 6.43 20.48
C ALA A 26 -23.02 7.06 19.08
N TYR A 27 -23.75 8.18 18.90
CA TYR A 27 -23.76 8.93 17.65
C TYR A 27 -22.41 9.56 17.32
N VAL A 28 -21.73 10.18 18.30
CA VAL A 28 -20.40 10.79 18.09
C VAL A 28 -19.37 9.74 17.69
N ILE A 29 -19.33 8.61 18.40
CA ILE A 29 -18.40 7.52 18.10
C ILE A 29 -18.71 6.91 16.73
N GLY A 30 -20.00 6.64 16.45
CA GLY A 30 -20.43 6.10 15.16
C GLY A 30 -20.14 7.04 13.98
N TYR A 31 -20.22 8.35 14.19
CA TYR A 31 -19.85 9.35 13.19
C TYR A 31 -18.35 9.32 12.89
N THR A 32 -17.49 9.29 13.92
CA THR A 32 -16.03 9.19 13.73
C THR A 32 -15.67 7.89 13.01
N GLN A 33 -16.22 6.76 13.45
CA GLN A 33 -15.99 5.46 12.80
C GLN A 33 -16.42 5.49 11.33
N GLY A 34 -17.64 5.98 11.05
CA GLY A 34 -18.14 6.08 9.68
C GLY A 34 -17.32 7.04 8.80
N HIS A 35 -16.76 8.11 9.39
CA HIS A 35 -15.86 9.02 8.71
C HIS A 35 -14.55 8.33 8.32
N ASP A 36 -13.93 7.59 9.25
CA ASP A 36 -12.69 6.85 9.01
C ASP A 36 -12.89 5.75 7.97
N ASP A 37 -13.99 5.01 8.05
CA ASP A 37 -14.36 3.98 7.06
C ASP A 37 -14.55 4.60 5.66
N ALA A 38 -15.22 5.75 5.58
CA ALA A 38 -15.42 6.47 4.32
C ALA A 38 -14.11 7.01 3.73
N LEU A 39 -13.21 7.53 4.58
CA LEU A 39 -11.88 7.98 4.16
C LEU A 39 -11.04 6.80 3.65
N ALA A 40 -11.06 5.66 4.36
CA ALA A 40 -10.38 4.45 3.94
C ALA A 40 -10.89 3.97 2.58
N LEU A 41 -12.20 3.96 2.37
CA LEU A 41 -12.80 3.62 1.08
C LEU A 41 -12.40 4.59 -0.02
N ALA A 42 -12.39 5.91 0.24
CA ALA A 42 -11.98 6.90 -0.73
C ALA A 42 -10.52 6.72 -1.17
N ILE A 43 -9.61 6.41 -0.24
CA ILE A 43 -8.21 6.10 -0.54
C ILE A 43 -8.11 4.83 -1.40
N GLN A 44 -8.87 3.79 -1.07
CA GLN A 44 -8.88 2.55 -1.87
C GLN A 44 -9.38 2.79 -3.30
N LEU A 45 -10.46 3.56 -3.45
CA LEU A 45 -10.99 3.94 -4.77
C LEU A 45 -10.00 4.78 -5.56
N GLU A 46 -9.36 5.76 -4.93
CA GLU A 46 -8.32 6.58 -5.58
C GLU A 46 -7.19 5.70 -6.11
N ARG A 47 -6.67 4.78 -5.28
CA ARG A 47 -5.60 3.85 -5.68
C ARG A 47 -6.04 2.94 -6.82
N SER A 48 -7.26 2.42 -6.77
CA SER A 48 -7.83 1.57 -7.82
C SER A 48 -7.99 2.32 -9.14
N ILE A 49 -8.50 3.56 -9.10
CA ILE A 49 -8.70 4.41 -10.29
C ILE A 49 -7.35 4.82 -10.89
N ASN A 50 -6.39 5.21 -10.06
CA ASN A 50 -5.08 5.65 -10.50
C ASN A 50 -4.10 4.50 -10.74
N ARG A 51 -4.57 3.25 -10.62
CA ARG A 51 -3.75 2.07 -10.83
C ARG A 51 -3.22 2.07 -12.25
N ARG A 52 -1.90 2.15 -12.39
CA ARG A 52 -1.24 2.01 -13.68
C ARG A 52 -0.83 0.55 -13.84
N PRO A 53 -1.17 -0.09 -14.97
CA PRO A 53 -0.62 -1.41 -15.28
C PRO A 53 0.90 -1.30 -15.29
N PHE A 54 1.57 -2.24 -14.63
CA PHE A 54 3.01 -2.37 -14.75
C PHE A 54 3.34 -2.73 -16.19
N MET A 55 3.90 -1.78 -16.94
CA MET A 55 4.19 -2.00 -18.35
C MET A 55 5.46 -2.84 -18.49
N PRO A 56 5.56 -3.68 -19.54
CA PRO A 56 6.76 -4.49 -19.79
C PRO A 56 8.04 -3.64 -19.84
N ASP A 57 7.97 -2.42 -20.38
CA ASP A 57 9.11 -1.48 -20.42
C ASP A 57 9.55 -1.01 -19.01
N GLU A 58 8.63 -0.94 -18.05
CA GLU A 58 8.93 -0.59 -16.66
C GLU A 58 9.54 -1.78 -15.92
N ALA A 59 9.09 -3.00 -16.24
CA ALA A 59 9.71 -4.24 -15.79
C ALA A 59 11.17 -4.31 -16.21
N GLU A 60 11.47 -4.04 -17.48
CA GLU A 60 12.84 -4.05 -18.01
C GLU A 60 13.71 -2.94 -17.38
N ARG A 61 13.16 -1.74 -17.16
CA ARG A 61 13.89 -0.66 -16.46
C ARG A 61 14.17 -0.97 -14.99
N LEU A 62 13.25 -1.63 -14.31
CA LEU A 62 13.44 -2.05 -12.92
C LEU A 62 14.44 -3.21 -12.85
N ALA A 63 14.36 -4.17 -13.77
CA ALA A 63 15.29 -5.27 -13.94
C ALA A 63 16.74 -4.80 -14.11
N MET A 64 16.99 -3.84 -15.00
CA MET A 64 18.32 -3.25 -15.19
C MET A 64 18.85 -2.59 -13.92
N ARG A 65 18.01 -1.84 -13.20
CA ARG A 65 18.42 -1.21 -11.92
C ARG A 65 18.72 -2.24 -10.84
N LEU A 66 17.93 -3.30 -10.74
CA LEU A 66 18.17 -4.39 -9.78
C LEU A 66 19.48 -5.12 -10.09
N HIS A 67 19.73 -5.42 -11.37
CA HIS A 67 21.00 -6.00 -11.82
C HIS A 67 22.19 -5.09 -11.49
N GLU A 68 22.11 -3.78 -11.74
CA GLU A 68 23.18 -2.83 -11.39
C GLU A 68 23.45 -2.72 -9.88
N GLN A 69 22.41 -2.80 -9.06
CA GLN A 69 22.53 -2.61 -7.60
C GLN A 69 22.90 -3.88 -6.84
N VAL A 70 22.40 -5.03 -7.28
CA VAL A 70 22.57 -6.32 -6.59
C VAL A 70 23.71 -7.13 -7.21
N GLY A 71 23.90 -7.06 -8.53
CA GLY A 71 25.06 -7.64 -9.25
C GLY A 71 25.13 -9.17 -9.32
N ASP A 72 24.56 -9.88 -8.35
CA ASP A 72 24.56 -11.34 -8.30
C ASP A 72 23.21 -11.91 -8.77
N CYS A 73 23.23 -12.59 -9.92
CA CYS A 73 22.15 -13.45 -10.37
C CYS A 73 22.43 -14.89 -9.91
N PRO A 74 21.46 -15.60 -9.28
CA PRO A 74 21.63 -16.98 -8.86
C PRO A 74 21.65 -17.99 -10.03
N ILE A 75 21.43 -17.55 -11.26
CA ILE A 75 21.55 -18.39 -12.45
C ILE A 75 23.02 -18.56 -12.81
N ALA A 76 23.46 -19.80 -12.98
CA ALA A 76 24.82 -20.11 -13.40
C ALA A 76 25.03 -19.66 -14.86
N HIS A 77 25.92 -18.68 -15.08
CA HIS A 77 26.33 -18.24 -16.41
C HIS A 77 27.82 -18.54 -16.66
N GLU A 78 28.19 -18.71 -17.93
CA GLU A 78 29.60 -18.77 -18.33
C GLU A 78 30.24 -17.38 -18.19
N SER A 79 30.99 -17.18 -17.11
CA SER A 79 31.73 -15.95 -16.80
C SER A 79 32.46 -15.38 -18.01
N GLY A 80 32.03 -14.20 -18.48
CA GLY A 80 32.77 -13.39 -19.47
C GLY A 80 32.01 -12.95 -20.72
N LYS A 81 30.69 -13.20 -20.83
CA LYS A 81 29.84 -12.64 -21.89
C LYS A 81 28.93 -11.54 -21.32
N ALA A 82 28.49 -10.62 -22.18
CA ALA A 82 27.40 -9.71 -21.85
C ALA A 82 26.15 -10.52 -21.46
N MET A 83 25.34 -9.97 -20.55
CA MET A 83 24.08 -10.53 -20.04
C MET A 83 23.34 -11.36 -21.09
N ASP A 84 23.15 -12.66 -20.83
CA ASP A 84 22.43 -13.54 -21.74
C ASP A 84 20.90 -13.31 -21.66
N ASP A 85 20.17 -13.79 -22.66
CA ASP A 85 18.72 -13.57 -22.75
C ASP A 85 17.97 -14.23 -21.57
N SER A 86 18.49 -15.32 -21.01
CA SER A 86 17.89 -16.03 -19.87
C SER A 86 18.10 -15.28 -18.56
N GLU A 87 19.26 -14.67 -18.37
CA GLU A 87 19.56 -13.77 -17.26
C GLU A 87 18.66 -12.54 -17.33
N ARG A 88 18.50 -11.94 -18.52
CA ARG A 88 17.59 -10.80 -18.72
C ARG A 88 16.16 -11.15 -18.37
N GLU A 89 15.67 -12.28 -18.87
CA GLU A 89 14.31 -12.75 -18.58
C GLU A 89 14.09 -12.97 -17.08
N TRP A 90 15.09 -13.51 -16.37
CA TRP A 90 15.02 -13.69 -14.93
C TRP A 90 14.90 -12.36 -14.17
N TRP A 91 15.71 -11.36 -14.52
CA TRP A 91 15.63 -10.04 -13.88
C TRP A 91 14.30 -9.33 -14.18
N VAL A 92 13.74 -9.49 -15.38
CA VAL A 92 12.42 -8.95 -15.75
C VAL A 92 11.31 -9.61 -14.94
N ASN A 93 11.36 -10.94 -14.78
CA ASN A 93 10.41 -11.68 -13.96
C ASN A 93 10.52 -11.29 -12.48
N LEU A 94 11.75 -11.17 -11.95
CA LEU A 94 11.97 -10.71 -10.58
C LEU A 94 11.41 -9.29 -10.37
N ALA A 95 11.65 -8.39 -11.31
CA ALA A 95 11.13 -7.02 -11.27
C ALA A 95 9.59 -6.99 -11.29
N ALA A 96 8.96 -7.81 -12.12
CA ALA A 96 7.51 -7.94 -12.15
C ALA A 96 6.94 -8.48 -10.82
N SER A 97 7.54 -9.54 -10.26
CA SER A 97 7.12 -10.11 -8.98
C SER A 97 7.33 -9.14 -7.80
N ALA A 98 8.45 -8.41 -7.78
CA ALA A 98 8.69 -7.38 -6.78
C ALA A 98 7.67 -6.24 -6.88
N TRP A 99 7.28 -5.86 -8.10
CA TRP A 99 6.26 -4.84 -8.31
C TRP A 99 4.89 -5.29 -7.82
N THR A 100 4.48 -6.54 -8.10
CA THR A 100 3.20 -7.09 -7.62
C THR A 100 3.12 -7.15 -6.10
N LEU A 101 4.24 -7.46 -5.43
CA LEU A 101 4.34 -7.45 -3.96
C LEU A 101 4.16 -6.03 -3.39
N ILE A 102 4.80 -5.03 -4.01
CA ILE A 102 4.72 -3.62 -3.58
C ILE A 102 3.32 -3.03 -3.88
N ASP A 103 2.72 -3.37 -5.01
CA ASP A 103 1.38 -2.92 -5.42
C ASP A 103 0.27 -3.62 -4.61
N GLY A 104 0.62 -4.59 -3.74
CA GLY A 104 -0.31 -5.26 -2.83
C GLY A 104 -1.30 -6.16 -3.55
N THR A 105 -0.90 -6.78 -4.67
CA THR A 105 -1.76 -7.65 -5.49
C THR A 105 -1.68 -9.11 -5.08
N GLU A 106 -0.95 -9.42 -4.00
CA GLU A 106 -1.06 -10.73 -3.37
C GLU A 106 -2.46 -10.80 -2.76
N GLU A 107 -3.39 -11.41 -3.50
CA GLU A 107 -4.58 -11.97 -2.87
C GLU A 107 -4.07 -12.97 -1.83
N THR A 108 -4.05 -12.54 -0.57
CA THR A 108 -3.84 -13.44 0.55
C THR A 108 -5.01 -14.42 0.56
N GLU A 109 -4.79 -15.64 0.06
CA GLU A 109 -5.68 -16.80 0.27
C GLU A 109 -5.82 -17.16 1.75
#